data_AF-A0A368ZGV8-F1
#
_entry.id   AF-A0A368ZGV8-F1
#
_cell.length_a   1.000
_cell.length_b   1.000
_cell.length_c   1.000
_cell.angle_alpha   90.00
_cell.angle_beta   90.00
_cell.angle_gamma   90.00
#
_symmetry.space_group_name_H-M   'P 1'
#
loop_
_entity.id
_entity.type
_entity.pdbx_description
1 polymer ?
#
loop_
_entity_poly.entity_id
_entity_poly.type
_entity_poly.pdbx_seq_one_letter_code
_entity_poly.pdbx_strand_id
1 'polypeptide(L)'
;MIALHLSSKGFQINSETITFPVSLTQLKACLNENYRTTEGKNTTVFTWDDLGLLAYSKDGEMAESITVAIELEDYAFSPKQIFGGIFYFNNQDIVRYYKSHKQQHVKLFKGDRSGALVVHDISAWFSVRSEKIEAIEISTYTPYVRGVGIPKDKYSITPLDKEVLTFVDFGFKLSIIEELMYMKGLMKPVFDLYEFADWYQAREIDIDDEGYEPIAEVTQYFKDLPIPKRLASEITNFYQDGGNDIYMNLCPFSGGAVEYWDIKTAIDARQFPNLKKVTLCYATDEAYKEFEQMGIEAEWL
;
A
#
# COMPACT_ATOMS: atom_id res chain seq x y z
N MET A 1 22.96 -27.97 20.39
CA MET A 1 22.32 -27.56 19.13
C MET A 1 20.95 -27.00 19.49
N ILE A 2 20.62 -25.78 19.06
CA ILE A 2 19.32 -25.17 19.35
C ILE A 2 18.27 -25.76 18.40
N ALA A 3 17.10 -26.09 18.94
CA ALA A 3 15.95 -26.53 18.16
C ALA A 3 14.80 -25.54 18.29
N LEU A 4 14.31 -25.01 17.18
CA LEU A 4 13.14 -24.13 17.12
C LEU A 4 11.98 -24.93 16.53
N HIS A 5 10.81 -24.85 17.16
CA HIS A 5 9.61 -25.52 16.68
C HIS A 5 8.45 -24.53 16.65
N LEU A 6 7.83 -24.36 15.49
CA LEU A 6 6.54 -23.70 15.34
C LEU A 6 5.52 -24.75 14.92
N SER A 7 4.53 -25.00 15.77
CA SER A 7 3.50 -26.01 15.52
C SER A 7 2.21 -25.66 16.25
N SER A 8 1.19 -26.52 16.20
CA SER A 8 -0.04 -26.36 16.97
C SER A 8 0.17 -26.26 18.50
N LYS A 9 1.38 -26.58 19.01
CA LYS A 9 1.76 -26.38 20.42
C LYS A 9 2.28 -24.97 20.72
N GLY A 10 2.31 -24.08 19.73
CA GLY A 10 2.93 -22.76 19.82
C GLY A 10 4.39 -22.77 19.33
N PHE A 11 5.09 -21.69 19.64
CA PHE A 11 6.52 -21.56 19.37
C PHE A 11 7.34 -22.08 20.56
N GLN A 12 8.33 -22.92 20.28
CA GLN A 12 9.18 -23.52 21.30
C GLN A 12 10.66 -23.37 20.95
N ILE A 13 11.46 -23.08 21.96
CA ILE A 13 12.93 -23.14 21.90
C ILE A 13 13.36 -24.34 22.74
N ASN A 14 13.96 -25.32 22.08
CA ASN A 14 14.23 -26.67 22.58
C ASN A 14 12.95 -27.38 23.02
N SER A 15 12.60 -27.33 24.30
CA SER A 15 11.36 -27.89 24.85
C SER A 15 10.52 -26.85 25.61
N GLU A 16 11.02 -25.62 25.71
CA GLU A 16 10.37 -24.52 26.43
C GLU A 16 9.45 -23.77 25.48
N THR A 17 8.22 -23.50 25.94
CA THR A 17 7.24 -22.73 25.17
C THR A 17 7.49 -21.25 25.35
N ILE A 18 7.52 -20.52 24.24
CA ILE A 18 7.74 -19.08 24.21
C ILE A 18 6.42 -18.39 23.88
N THR A 19 6.06 -17.41 24.71
CA THR A 19 4.93 -16.51 24.50
C THR A 19 5.46 -15.09 24.40
N PHE A 20 4.99 -14.33 23.42
CA PHE A 20 5.40 -12.94 23.25
C PHE A 20 4.46 -11.97 24.01
N PRO A 21 5.02 -10.89 24.59
CA PRO A 21 6.45 -10.62 24.68
C PRO A 21 7.14 -11.56 25.69
N VAL A 22 8.39 -11.93 25.43
CA VAL A 22 9.17 -12.91 26.22
C VAL A 22 10.25 -12.22 27.04
N SER A 23 10.40 -12.61 28.31
CA SER A 23 11.45 -12.01 29.16
C SER A 23 12.85 -12.44 28.73
N LEU A 24 13.81 -11.54 28.86
CA LEU A 24 15.22 -11.87 28.62
C LEU A 24 15.72 -13.00 29.54
N THR A 25 15.18 -13.11 30.76
CA THR A 25 15.46 -14.22 31.68
C THR A 25 15.10 -15.57 31.08
N GLN A 26 13.92 -15.68 30.47
CA GLN A 26 13.49 -16.91 29.81
C GLN A 26 14.35 -17.21 28.57
N LEU A 27 14.69 -16.20 27.78
CA LEU A 27 15.57 -16.38 26.61
C LEU A 27 16.96 -16.89 27.01
N LYS A 28 17.55 -16.32 28.07
CA LYS A 28 18.84 -16.79 28.62
C LYS A 28 18.79 -18.25 29.05
N ALA A 29 17.70 -18.67 29.68
CA ALA A 29 17.51 -20.06 30.10
C ALA A 29 17.37 -21.03 28.91
N CYS A 30 16.77 -20.59 27.80
CA CYS A 30 16.58 -21.41 26.60
C CYS A 30 17.80 -21.43 25.68
N LEU A 31 18.59 -20.35 25.66
CA LEU A 31 19.72 -20.12 24.77
C LEU A 31 21.04 -20.21 25.55
N ASN A 32 21.53 -19.07 26.04
CA ASN A 32 22.62 -18.91 26.99
C ASN A 32 22.73 -17.42 27.40
N GLU A 33 23.69 -17.11 28.28
CA GLU A 33 23.96 -15.73 28.72
C GLU A 33 24.94 -14.95 27.82
N ASN A 34 25.51 -15.58 26.79
CA ASN A 34 26.44 -14.96 25.86
C ASN A 34 25.71 -14.24 24.72
N TYR A 35 25.20 -13.03 25.01
CA TYR A 35 24.60 -12.13 24.03
C TYR A 35 25.21 -10.73 24.12
N ARG A 36 25.16 -10.00 23.00
CA ARG A 36 25.44 -8.56 22.96
C ARG A 36 24.13 -7.78 22.98
N THR A 37 24.18 -6.58 23.53
CA THR A 37 23.08 -5.62 23.46
C THR A 37 23.47 -4.47 22.53
N THR A 38 22.57 -4.11 21.63
CA THR A 38 22.68 -2.89 20.81
C THR A 38 21.48 -2.01 21.10
N GLU A 39 21.71 -0.82 21.65
CA GLU A 39 20.66 0.15 21.94
C GLU A 39 20.44 1.06 20.73
N GLY A 40 19.22 1.07 20.21
CA GLY A 40 18.75 2.00 19.20
C GLY A 40 17.81 3.06 19.79
N LYS A 41 17.36 3.99 18.95
CA LYS A 41 16.48 5.11 19.37
C LYS A 41 15.16 4.65 19.99
N ASN A 42 14.58 3.58 19.45
CA ASN A 42 13.24 3.08 19.82
C ASN A 42 13.21 1.56 20.07
N THR A 43 14.35 0.88 19.98
CA THR A 43 14.44 -0.57 20.16
C THR A 43 15.81 -0.96 20.67
N THR A 44 15.86 -2.00 21.49
CA THR A 44 17.05 -2.66 21.98
C THR A 44 17.11 -4.04 21.34
N VAL A 45 18.25 -4.39 20.77
CA VAL A 45 18.48 -5.69 20.12
C VAL A 45 19.42 -6.52 20.97
N PHE A 46 18.99 -7.72 21.33
CA PHE A 46 19.81 -8.74 21.98
C PHE A 46 20.27 -9.77 20.96
N THR A 47 21.57 -9.90 20.77
CA THR A 47 22.16 -10.72 19.70
C THR A 47 22.99 -11.85 20.29
N TRP A 48 22.58 -13.09 20.05
CA TRP A 48 23.39 -14.28 20.33
C TRP A 48 24.23 -14.63 19.11
N ASP A 49 25.44 -14.07 19.08
CA ASP A 49 26.39 -14.20 17.96
C ASP A 49 26.55 -15.64 17.49
N ASP A 50 26.95 -16.51 18.42
CA ASP A 50 27.30 -17.90 18.14
C ASP A 50 26.08 -18.79 17.85
N LEU A 51 24.87 -18.22 17.94
CA LEU A 51 23.63 -18.92 17.65
C LEU A 51 22.96 -18.43 16.36
N GLY A 52 23.31 -17.25 15.84
CA GLY A 52 22.60 -16.66 14.70
C GLY A 52 21.17 -16.24 15.06
N LEU A 53 20.96 -15.75 16.28
CA LEU A 53 19.65 -15.34 16.80
C LEU A 53 19.70 -13.89 17.31
N LEU A 54 18.61 -13.17 17.07
CA LEU A 54 18.37 -11.83 17.61
C LEU A 54 17.03 -11.81 18.33
N ALA A 55 16.88 -10.93 19.31
CA ALA A 55 15.59 -10.60 19.90
C ALA A 55 15.43 -9.08 19.97
N TYR A 56 14.27 -8.59 19.57
CA TYR A 56 13.95 -7.15 19.55
C TYR A 56 13.06 -6.82 20.74
N SER A 57 13.39 -5.74 21.43
CA SER A 57 12.68 -5.26 22.61
C SER A 57 12.45 -3.75 22.50
N LYS A 58 11.26 -3.25 22.79
CA LYS A 58 11.01 -1.79 22.85
C LYS A 58 11.38 -1.19 24.20
N ASP A 59 11.21 -1.94 25.28
CA ASP A 59 11.43 -1.50 26.66
C ASP A 59 12.82 -1.90 27.21
N GLY A 60 13.57 -2.76 26.51
CA GLY A 60 14.86 -3.29 26.94
C GLY A 60 14.76 -4.43 27.95
N GLU A 61 13.57 -4.93 28.25
CA GLU A 61 13.32 -6.00 29.24
C GLU A 61 12.59 -7.20 28.61
N MET A 62 11.55 -6.91 27.84
CA MET A 62 10.64 -7.86 27.22
C MET A 62 10.83 -7.81 25.70
N ALA A 63 11.14 -8.95 25.09
CA ALA A 63 11.32 -9.05 23.65
C ALA A 63 9.99 -9.33 22.95
N GLU A 64 9.61 -8.52 21.97
CA GLU A 64 8.38 -8.71 21.17
C GLU A 64 8.58 -9.66 20.00
N SER A 65 9.82 -9.87 19.56
CA SER A 65 10.14 -10.82 18.49
C SER A 65 11.52 -11.45 18.62
N ILE A 66 11.68 -12.59 17.94
CA ILE A 66 12.96 -13.29 17.78
C ILE A 66 13.22 -13.46 16.29
N THR A 67 14.40 -13.12 15.83
CA THR A 67 14.82 -13.28 14.43
C THR A 67 15.90 -14.34 14.30
N VAL A 68 15.72 -15.23 13.34
CA VAL A 68 16.65 -16.28 12.94
C VAL A 68 17.39 -15.81 11.71
N ALA A 69 18.71 -15.64 11.82
CA ALA A 69 19.56 -15.23 10.70
C ALA A 69 19.83 -16.42 9.78
N ILE A 70 19.41 -16.32 8.52
CA ILE A 70 19.66 -17.33 7.48
C ILE A 70 20.83 -16.91 6.60
N GLU A 71 20.98 -15.61 6.38
CA GLU A 71 22.13 -14.95 5.74
C GLU A 71 22.78 -13.96 6.72
N LEU A 72 24.02 -13.57 6.46
CA LEU A 72 24.71 -12.55 7.23
C LEU A 72 24.45 -11.16 6.67
N GLU A 73 24.15 -10.22 7.56
CA GLU A 73 23.98 -8.80 7.26
C GLU A 73 25.10 -7.99 7.94
N ASP A 74 25.39 -6.78 7.46
CA ASP A 74 26.50 -5.95 7.90
C ASP A 74 26.13 -4.88 8.95
N TYR A 75 24.91 -4.94 9.50
CA TYR A 75 24.50 -4.08 10.60
C TYR A 75 25.26 -4.39 11.90
N ALA A 76 25.44 -3.37 12.75
CA ALA A 76 26.15 -3.52 14.02
C ALA A 76 25.51 -4.53 14.99
N PHE A 77 24.19 -4.71 14.89
CA PHE A 77 23.42 -5.66 15.70
C PHE A 77 23.37 -7.07 15.07
N SER A 78 23.83 -7.25 13.83
CA SER A 78 23.82 -8.55 13.16
C SER A 78 24.64 -9.60 13.93
N PRO A 79 24.22 -10.87 13.93
CA PRO A 79 25.01 -11.94 14.50
C PRO A 79 26.25 -12.22 13.65
N LYS A 80 27.31 -12.72 14.29
CA LYS A 80 28.57 -13.08 13.61
C LYS A 80 28.51 -14.36 12.78
N GLN A 81 27.46 -15.16 12.93
CA GLN A 81 27.22 -16.36 12.13
C GLN A 81 25.73 -16.55 11.88
N ILE A 82 25.41 -17.34 10.85
CA ILE A 82 24.04 -17.77 10.57
C ILE A 82 23.55 -18.80 11.62
N PHE A 83 22.25 -19.00 11.66
CA PHE A 83 21.63 -19.99 12.54
C PHE A 83 22.06 -21.41 12.16
N GLY A 84 22.79 -22.07 13.08
CA GLY A 84 23.29 -23.43 12.90
C GLY A 84 22.41 -24.53 13.54
N GLY A 85 21.23 -24.16 14.05
CA GLY A 85 20.29 -25.08 14.68
C GLY A 85 19.30 -25.70 13.69
N ILE A 86 18.25 -26.33 14.23
CA ILE A 86 17.09 -26.76 13.43
C ILE A 86 15.92 -25.83 13.67
N PHE A 87 15.14 -25.55 12.64
CA PHE A 87 13.88 -24.82 12.77
C PHE A 87 12.79 -25.54 12.00
N TYR A 88 11.84 -26.13 12.73
CA TYR A 88 10.74 -26.90 12.15
C TYR A 88 9.41 -26.16 12.23
N PHE A 89 8.67 -26.20 11.13
CA PHE A 89 7.26 -25.88 11.04
C PHE A 89 6.46 -27.18 10.87
N ASN A 90 5.57 -27.51 11.80
CA ASN A 90 4.79 -28.76 11.78
C ASN A 90 5.62 -30.03 11.48
N ASN A 91 6.75 -30.16 12.19
CA ASN A 91 7.72 -31.27 12.07
C ASN A 91 8.45 -31.38 10.71
N GLN A 92 8.45 -30.32 9.91
CA GLN A 92 9.25 -30.22 8.69
C GLN A 92 10.19 -29.03 8.78
N ASP A 93 11.34 -29.10 8.10
CA ASP A 93 12.22 -27.93 7.93
C ASP A 93 11.43 -26.71 7.43
N ILE A 94 11.49 -25.62 8.19
CA ILE A 94 10.62 -24.44 7.96
C ILE A 94 10.91 -23.78 6.61
N VAL A 95 12.17 -23.73 6.19
CA VAL A 95 12.58 -23.15 4.90
C VAL A 95 12.06 -24.00 3.75
N ARG A 96 12.19 -25.32 3.84
CA ARG A 96 11.64 -26.26 2.87
C ARG A 96 10.12 -26.19 2.81
N TYR A 97 9.45 -26.10 3.96
CA TYR A 97 8.00 -25.95 4.05
C TYR A 97 7.55 -24.68 3.34
N TYR A 98 8.14 -23.53 3.70
CA TYR A 98 7.87 -22.23 3.10
C TYR A 98 7.99 -22.25 1.57
N LYS A 99 9.11 -22.78 1.04
CA LYS A 99 9.34 -22.83 -0.41
C LYS A 99 8.33 -23.72 -1.17
N SER A 100 7.81 -24.77 -0.53
CA SER A 100 6.89 -25.73 -1.15
C SER A 100 5.40 -25.39 -0.96
N HIS A 101 5.05 -24.47 -0.07
CA HIS A 101 3.66 -24.14 0.29
C HIS A 101 3.34 -22.65 0.11
N LYS A 102 3.69 -22.07 -1.04
CA LYS A 102 3.46 -20.64 -1.35
C LYS A 102 2.02 -20.17 -1.13
N GLN A 103 1.04 -21.03 -1.36
CA GLN A 103 -0.39 -20.72 -1.18
C GLN A 103 -0.82 -20.59 0.29
N GLN A 104 0.02 -21.00 1.24
CA GLN A 104 -0.25 -20.88 2.68
C GLN A 104 0.40 -19.64 3.30
N HIS A 105 1.10 -18.83 2.51
CA HIS A 105 1.74 -17.62 3.00
C HIS A 105 0.69 -16.56 3.30
N VAL A 106 0.79 -15.97 4.49
CA VAL A 106 -0.12 -14.93 4.96
C VAL A 106 0.61 -13.60 4.94
N LYS A 107 0.06 -12.60 4.23
CA LYS A 107 0.57 -11.22 4.29
C LYS A 107 0.37 -10.65 5.70
N LEU A 108 1.41 -10.04 6.26
CA LEU A 108 1.35 -9.38 7.57
C LEU A 108 1.21 -7.86 7.50
N PHE A 109 1.42 -7.26 6.32
CA PHE A 109 1.26 -5.83 6.11
C PHE A 109 1.07 -5.51 4.61
N LYS A 110 0.72 -4.26 4.30
CA LYS A 110 0.58 -3.76 2.93
C LYS A 110 1.93 -3.83 2.21
N GLY A 111 1.97 -4.43 1.02
CA GLY A 111 3.21 -4.64 0.27
C GLY A 111 4.05 -5.83 0.72
N ASP A 112 3.55 -6.67 1.64
CA ASP A 112 4.23 -7.92 2.01
C ASP A 112 4.21 -8.91 0.85
N ARG A 113 5.37 -9.06 0.18
CA ARG A 113 5.57 -9.94 -0.99
C ARG A 113 6.07 -11.33 -0.61
N SER A 114 6.57 -11.53 0.61
CA SER A 114 7.10 -12.81 1.08
C SER A 114 6.09 -13.57 1.93
N GLY A 115 5.40 -12.87 2.83
CA GLY A 115 4.43 -13.46 3.73
C GLY A 115 5.04 -14.28 4.88
N ALA A 116 4.15 -14.76 5.73
CA ALA A 116 4.46 -15.53 6.92
C ALA A 116 3.78 -16.90 6.92
N LEU A 117 4.37 -17.83 7.66
CA LEU A 117 3.68 -19.03 8.13
C LEU A 117 3.07 -18.73 9.50
N VAL A 118 1.80 -19.07 9.69
CA VAL A 118 1.05 -18.71 10.90
C VAL A 118 0.53 -19.96 11.60
N VAL A 119 0.68 -20.00 12.93
CA VAL A 119 -0.02 -20.96 13.79
C VAL A 119 -0.59 -20.22 14.98
N HIS A 120 -1.91 -20.30 15.15
CA HIS A 120 -2.66 -19.60 16.20
C HIS A 120 -2.31 -18.10 16.23
N ASP A 121 -1.69 -17.65 17.32
CA ASP A 121 -1.31 -16.28 17.64
C ASP A 121 0.18 -16.01 17.37
N ILE A 122 0.87 -16.86 16.61
CA ILE A 122 2.29 -16.71 16.25
C ILE A 122 2.46 -16.72 14.73
N SER A 123 3.26 -15.78 14.24
CA SER A 123 3.73 -15.74 12.85
C SER A 123 5.23 -15.95 12.79
N ALA A 124 5.69 -16.72 11.79
CA ALA A 124 7.05 -16.74 11.30
C ALA A 124 7.09 -16.04 9.94
N TRP A 125 7.44 -14.76 9.92
CA TRP A 125 7.56 -13.94 8.72
C TRP A 125 8.94 -14.10 8.08
N PHE A 126 9.00 -14.16 6.76
CA PHE A 126 10.23 -14.40 6.02
C PHE A 126 10.71 -13.11 5.37
N SER A 127 11.89 -12.63 5.75
CA SER A 127 12.58 -11.59 4.98
C SER A 127 13.14 -12.24 3.72
N VAL A 128 12.67 -11.80 2.55
CA VAL A 128 13.12 -12.31 1.26
C VAL A 128 13.58 -11.18 0.36
N ARG A 129 14.82 -11.26 -0.09
CA ARG A 129 15.43 -10.30 -1.01
C ARG A 129 16.08 -11.02 -2.18
N SER A 130 15.77 -10.59 -3.40
CA SER A 130 16.30 -11.21 -4.63
C SER A 130 16.15 -12.75 -4.61
N GLU A 131 14.98 -13.24 -4.22
CA GLU A 131 14.62 -14.67 -4.08
C GLU A 131 15.38 -15.47 -3.00
N LYS A 132 16.22 -14.81 -2.19
CA LYS A 132 16.93 -15.42 -1.06
C LYS A 132 16.22 -15.10 0.24
N ILE A 133 16.09 -16.09 1.11
CA ILE A 133 15.58 -15.90 2.47
C ILE A 133 16.75 -15.41 3.32
N GLU A 134 16.67 -14.18 3.81
CA GLU A 134 17.73 -13.57 4.62
C GLU A 134 17.52 -13.84 6.10
N ALA A 135 16.26 -13.81 6.56
CA ALA A 135 15.90 -14.01 7.95
C ALA A 135 14.48 -14.54 8.11
N ILE A 136 14.19 -15.11 9.29
CA ILE A 136 12.83 -15.48 9.72
C ILE A 136 12.56 -14.79 11.05
N GLU A 137 11.57 -13.91 11.10
CA GLU A 137 11.12 -13.24 12.33
C GLU A 137 9.91 -13.96 12.92
N ILE A 138 10.00 -14.31 14.20
CA ILE A 138 8.92 -14.92 14.97
C ILE A 138 8.38 -13.90 15.97
N SER A 139 7.07 -13.66 15.94
CA SER A 139 6.40 -12.71 16.82
C SER A 139 4.91 -13.05 16.98
N THR A 140 4.20 -12.29 17.81
CA THR A 140 2.74 -12.36 17.89
C THR A 140 2.11 -12.06 16.52
N TYR A 141 1.30 -12.99 16.03
CA TYR A 141 0.54 -12.79 14.80
C TYR A 141 -0.57 -11.77 15.02
N THR A 142 -0.48 -10.66 14.30
CA THR A 142 -1.57 -9.69 14.14
C THR A 142 -2.07 -9.77 12.70
N PRO A 143 -3.34 -10.18 12.46
CA PRO A 143 -3.87 -10.27 11.11
C PRO A 143 -3.85 -8.91 10.40
N TYR A 144 -3.28 -8.87 9.20
CA TYR A 144 -3.43 -7.72 8.32
C TYR A 144 -4.83 -7.72 7.72
N VAL A 145 -5.57 -6.63 7.95
CA VAL A 145 -6.89 -6.40 7.37
C VAL A 145 -6.80 -5.19 6.44
N ARG A 146 -6.89 -5.45 5.14
CA ARG A 146 -6.88 -4.39 4.11
C ARG A 146 -8.09 -3.47 4.28
N GLY A 147 -7.85 -2.16 4.26
CA GLY A 147 -8.89 -1.14 4.40
C GLY A 147 -9.48 -1.01 5.81
N VAL A 148 -8.80 -1.49 6.84
CA VAL A 148 -9.25 -1.34 8.23
C VAL A 148 -9.45 0.15 8.56
N GLY A 149 -10.61 0.49 9.14
CA GLY A 149 -10.96 1.87 9.47
C GLY A 149 -11.59 2.68 8.33
N ILE A 150 -11.60 2.18 7.08
CA ILE A 150 -12.26 2.86 5.97
C ILE A 150 -13.75 2.48 5.92
N PRO A 151 -14.70 3.44 5.93
CA PRO A 151 -16.13 3.14 5.79
C PRO A 151 -16.44 2.42 4.47
N LYS A 152 -17.26 1.37 4.54
CA LYS A 152 -17.61 0.54 3.36
C LYS A 152 -18.33 1.34 2.27
N ASP A 153 -19.07 2.37 2.65
CA ASP A 153 -19.83 3.24 1.77
C ASP A 153 -19.05 4.46 1.27
N LYS A 154 -17.80 4.69 1.74
CA LYS A 154 -17.03 5.91 1.46
C LYS A 154 -16.96 6.23 -0.04
N TYR A 155 -16.53 5.28 -0.86
CA TYR A 155 -16.46 5.42 -2.32
C TYR A 155 -17.62 4.74 -3.06
N SER A 156 -18.73 4.48 -2.37
CA SER A 156 -19.92 3.98 -3.05
C SER A 156 -20.62 5.12 -3.79
N ILE A 157 -20.80 4.97 -5.10
CA ILE A 157 -21.54 5.95 -5.91
C ILE A 157 -23.03 5.83 -5.59
N THR A 158 -23.59 6.91 -5.04
CA THR A 158 -25.02 7.01 -4.78
C THR A 158 -25.69 7.83 -5.90
N PRO A 159 -26.85 7.38 -6.42
CA PRO A 159 -27.64 8.19 -7.33
C PRO A 159 -28.01 9.53 -6.68
N LEU A 160 -27.87 10.62 -7.43
CA LEU A 160 -28.31 11.92 -6.98
C LEU A 160 -29.80 12.11 -7.33
N ASP A 161 -30.60 12.57 -6.36
CA ASP A 161 -32.01 12.93 -6.59
C ASP A 161 -32.19 14.22 -7.45
N LYS A 162 -31.08 14.85 -7.85
CA LYS A 162 -31.04 16.13 -8.57
C LYS A 162 -30.51 15.95 -9.98
N GLU A 163 -30.79 16.92 -10.85
CA GLU A 163 -30.21 16.95 -12.19
C GLU A 163 -28.67 16.87 -12.14
N VAL A 164 -28.11 16.00 -12.98
CA VAL A 164 -26.68 15.75 -13.13
C VAL A 164 -26.19 16.27 -14.49
N LEU A 165 -24.91 16.62 -14.55
CA LEU A 165 -24.24 16.93 -15.81
C LEU A 165 -24.03 15.67 -16.64
N THR A 166 -24.08 15.83 -17.96
CA THR A 166 -23.80 14.76 -18.93
C THR A 166 -22.54 15.09 -19.69
N PHE A 167 -21.60 14.15 -19.79
CA PHE A 167 -20.34 14.39 -20.49
C PHE A 167 -20.23 13.48 -21.71
N VAL A 168 -19.93 14.08 -22.86
CA VAL A 168 -19.56 13.37 -24.08
C VAL A 168 -18.06 13.05 -24.06
N ASP A 169 -17.25 13.96 -23.52
CA ASP A 169 -15.80 13.85 -23.46
C ASP A 169 -15.31 13.56 -22.04
N PHE A 170 -14.57 12.44 -21.88
CA PHE A 170 -14.08 12.04 -20.57
C PHE A 170 -12.95 12.94 -20.07
N GLY A 171 -12.05 13.40 -20.93
CA GLY A 171 -10.98 14.33 -20.56
C GLY A 171 -11.54 15.64 -20.02
N PHE A 172 -12.63 16.13 -20.64
CA PHE A 172 -13.34 17.31 -20.17
C PHE A 172 -13.92 17.05 -18.78
N LYS A 173 -14.59 15.90 -18.59
CA LYS A 173 -15.13 15.49 -17.28
C LYS A 173 -14.05 15.49 -16.20
N LEU A 174 -12.87 14.96 -16.48
CA LEU A 174 -11.76 14.92 -15.52
C LEU A 174 -11.32 16.32 -15.10
N SER A 175 -11.24 17.27 -16.04
CA SER A 175 -10.88 18.67 -15.74
C SER A 175 -11.92 19.36 -14.85
N ILE A 176 -13.19 19.00 -15.00
CA ILE A 176 -14.27 19.46 -14.10
C ILE A 176 -14.18 18.80 -12.72
N ILE A 177 -13.87 17.51 -12.65
CA ILE A 177 -13.67 16.82 -11.37
C ILE A 177 -12.49 17.45 -10.63
N GLU A 178 -11.40 17.74 -11.32
CA GLU A 178 -10.23 18.41 -10.76
C GLU A 178 -10.63 19.70 -10.01
N GLU A 179 -11.31 20.59 -10.74
CA GLU A 179 -11.71 21.89 -10.21
C GLU A 179 -12.73 21.76 -9.06
N LEU A 180 -13.73 20.90 -9.20
CA LEU A 180 -14.79 20.77 -8.19
C LEU A 180 -14.33 20.02 -6.93
N MET A 181 -13.57 18.94 -7.10
CA MET A 181 -13.21 18.03 -6.01
C MET A 181 -11.97 18.52 -5.27
N TYR A 182 -10.89 18.82 -5.99
CA TYR A 182 -9.59 19.10 -5.40
C TYR A 182 -9.38 20.60 -5.19
N MET A 183 -9.65 21.43 -6.21
CA MET A 183 -9.42 22.87 -6.10
C MET A 183 -10.46 23.58 -5.22
N LYS A 184 -11.74 23.29 -5.41
CA LYS A 184 -12.85 23.95 -4.67
C LYS A 184 -13.37 23.16 -3.47
N GLY A 185 -13.09 21.86 -3.38
CA GLY A 185 -13.57 21.01 -2.28
C GLY A 185 -15.10 20.84 -2.21
N LEU A 186 -15.80 21.03 -3.33
CA LEU A 186 -17.27 21.01 -3.43
C LEU A 186 -17.85 19.61 -3.64
N MET A 187 -17.00 18.62 -3.92
CA MET A 187 -17.37 17.21 -4.02
C MET A 187 -16.76 16.40 -2.88
N LYS A 188 -17.56 15.48 -2.33
CA LYS A 188 -17.17 14.59 -1.23
C LYS A 188 -17.59 13.15 -1.55
N PRO A 189 -16.82 12.14 -1.09
CA PRO A 189 -15.48 12.29 -0.51
C PRO A 189 -14.49 12.85 -1.54
N VAL A 190 -13.37 13.40 -1.06
CA VAL A 190 -12.23 13.65 -1.94
C VAL A 190 -11.62 12.28 -2.26
N PHE A 191 -11.43 12.00 -3.54
CA PHE A 191 -10.91 10.72 -3.98
C PHE A 191 -9.40 10.64 -3.76
N ASP A 192 -8.93 9.53 -3.19
CA ASP A 192 -7.54 9.24 -2.94
C ASP A 192 -7.26 7.80 -3.40
N LEU A 193 -6.30 7.65 -4.32
CA LEU A 193 -5.98 6.37 -4.95
C LEU A 193 -5.50 5.33 -3.93
N TYR A 194 -4.66 5.71 -2.98
CA TYR A 194 -4.06 4.78 -2.03
C TYR A 194 -5.11 4.24 -1.05
N GLU A 195 -5.99 5.12 -0.57
CA GLU A 195 -7.12 4.76 0.27
C GLU A 195 -8.17 3.97 -0.54
N PHE A 196 -8.44 4.34 -1.79
CA PHE A 196 -9.34 3.59 -2.67
C PHE A 196 -8.83 2.16 -2.92
N ALA A 197 -7.53 1.98 -3.17
CA ALA A 197 -6.91 0.66 -3.34
C ALA A 197 -7.06 -0.23 -2.09
N ASP A 198 -6.98 0.37 -0.90
CA ASP A 198 -7.22 -0.35 0.35
C ASP A 198 -8.72 -0.61 0.59
N TRP A 199 -9.59 0.32 0.18
CA TRP A 199 -11.04 0.19 0.29
C TRP A 199 -11.61 -0.88 -0.65
N TYR A 200 -11.11 -0.94 -1.88
CA TYR A 200 -11.66 -1.79 -2.94
C TYR A 200 -11.46 -3.28 -2.61
N GLN A 201 -12.54 -4.04 -2.43
CA GLN A 201 -12.47 -5.43 -1.96
C GLN A 201 -12.53 -6.48 -3.07
N ALA A 202 -12.96 -6.13 -4.30
CA ALA A 202 -13.18 -7.14 -5.35
C ALA A 202 -11.86 -7.77 -5.85
N ARG A 203 -10.76 -7.02 -5.82
CA ARG A 203 -9.39 -7.51 -6.01
C ARG A 203 -8.40 -6.62 -5.26
N GLU A 204 -7.14 -7.02 -5.19
CA GLU A 204 -6.05 -6.11 -4.80
C GLU A 204 -5.70 -5.23 -6.00
N ILE A 205 -5.51 -3.93 -5.75
CA ILE A 205 -4.95 -2.97 -6.70
C ILE A 205 -3.51 -2.73 -6.24
N ASP A 206 -2.54 -3.28 -6.96
CA ASP A 206 -1.13 -3.10 -6.65
C ASP A 206 -0.65 -1.84 -7.38
N ILE A 207 -0.59 -0.72 -6.67
CA ILE A 207 -0.22 0.56 -7.27
C ILE A 207 1.23 0.53 -7.78
N ASP A 208 2.13 -0.20 -7.11
CA ASP A 208 3.54 -0.26 -7.50
C ASP A 208 3.70 -0.96 -8.86
N ASP A 209 2.88 -1.96 -9.13
CA ASP A 209 2.92 -2.73 -10.39
C ASP A 209 1.99 -2.15 -11.47
N GLU A 210 0.84 -1.57 -11.09
CA GLU A 210 -0.21 -1.11 -12.02
C GLU A 210 -0.19 0.41 -12.29
N GLY A 211 0.50 1.21 -11.46
CA GLY A 211 0.42 2.67 -11.49
C GLY A 211 1.07 3.37 -12.70
N TYR A 212 1.68 2.60 -13.61
CA TYR A 212 2.28 3.08 -14.87
C TYR A 212 1.26 3.22 -16.00
N GLU A 213 0.06 2.67 -15.84
CA GLU A 213 -1.06 2.77 -16.77
C GLU A 213 -2.32 3.24 -16.03
N PRO A 214 -3.36 3.74 -16.72
CA PRO A 214 -4.61 4.11 -16.08
C PRO A 214 -5.26 2.93 -15.35
N ILE A 215 -5.47 3.06 -14.04
CA ILE A 215 -6.09 2.00 -13.23
C ILE A 215 -7.58 1.90 -13.60
N ALA A 216 -8.00 0.71 -14.05
CA ALA A 216 -9.30 0.51 -14.66
C ALA A 216 -10.47 0.84 -13.72
N GLU A 217 -10.39 0.42 -12.45
CA GLU A 217 -11.41 0.68 -11.43
C GLU A 217 -11.55 2.16 -11.11
N VAL A 218 -10.44 2.89 -11.08
CA VAL A 218 -10.42 4.33 -10.82
C VAL A 218 -10.96 5.09 -12.03
N THR A 219 -10.55 4.68 -13.22
CA THR A 219 -11.08 5.21 -14.49
C THR A 219 -12.60 5.02 -14.56
N GLN A 220 -13.08 3.83 -14.22
CA GLN A 220 -14.52 3.54 -14.22
C GLN A 220 -15.24 4.33 -13.13
N TYR A 221 -14.67 4.44 -11.93
CA TYR A 221 -15.22 5.27 -10.85
C TYR A 221 -15.45 6.71 -11.32
N PHE A 222 -14.46 7.34 -11.96
CA PHE A 222 -14.61 8.72 -12.46
C PHE A 222 -15.55 8.83 -13.66
N LYS A 223 -15.66 7.81 -14.51
CA LYS A 223 -16.69 7.76 -15.57
C LYS A 223 -18.10 7.73 -14.98
N ASP A 224 -18.30 7.00 -13.90
CA ASP A 224 -19.61 6.81 -13.27
C ASP A 224 -19.96 7.91 -12.26
N LEU A 225 -18.95 8.63 -11.73
CA LEU A 225 -19.14 9.66 -10.70
C LEU A 225 -20.14 10.74 -11.17
N PRO A 226 -21.31 10.89 -10.53
CA PRO A 226 -22.29 11.88 -10.94
C PRO A 226 -21.89 13.27 -10.44
N ILE A 227 -22.00 14.27 -11.31
CA ILE A 227 -21.71 15.67 -10.95
C ILE A 227 -23.02 16.46 -10.93
N PRO A 228 -23.44 17.02 -9.78
CA PRO A 228 -24.66 17.82 -9.70
C PRO A 228 -24.62 19.02 -10.65
N LYS A 229 -25.65 19.20 -11.48
CA LYS A 229 -25.74 20.31 -12.45
C LYS A 229 -25.64 21.70 -11.81
N ARG A 230 -26.09 21.84 -10.56
CA ARG A 230 -25.96 23.08 -9.77
C ARG A 230 -24.52 23.56 -9.60
N LEU A 231 -23.52 22.68 -9.76
CA LEU A 231 -22.10 23.04 -9.63
C LEU A 231 -21.52 23.62 -10.93
N ALA A 232 -22.23 23.55 -12.06
CA ALA A 232 -21.71 24.06 -13.33
C ALA A 232 -21.42 25.57 -13.30
N SER A 233 -22.18 26.35 -12.52
CA SER A 233 -21.93 27.78 -12.34
C SER A 233 -20.68 28.09 -11.50
N GLU A 234 -20.15 27.10 -10.76
CA GLU A 234 -18.95 27.28 -9.95
C GLU A 234 -17.66 27.24 -10.80
N ILE A 235 -17.75 26.73 -12.03
CA ILE A 235 -16.63 26.61 -12.94
C ILE A 235 -16.50 27.89 -13.76
N THR A 236 -15.41 28.62 -13.52
CA THR A 236 -15.05 29.82 -14.28
C THR A 236 -13.82 29.60 -15.15
N ASN A 237 -12.95 28.68 -14.72
CA ASN A 237 -11.77 28.25 -15.44
C ASN A 237 -11.39 26.83 -14.99
N PHE A 238 -10.53 26.17 -15.75
CA PHE A 238 -9.79 25.00 -15.28
C PHE A 238 -8.38 25.01 -15.87
N TYR A 239 -7.48 24.33 -15.17
CA TYR A 239 -6.06 24.24 -15.49
C TYR A 239 -5.64 22.77 -15.52
N GLN A 240 -5.11 22.32 -16.65
CA GLN A 240 -4.56 20.98 -16.80
C GLN A 240 -3.05 21.01 -16.61
N ASP A 241 -2.55 20.21 -15.67
CA ASP A 241 -1.13 19.90 -15.50
C ASP A 241 -0.97 18.43 -15.13
N GLY A 242 0.12 17.80 -15.56
CA GLY A 242 0.37 16.39 -15.29
C GLY A 242 0.51 16.03 -13.80
N GLY A 243 0.78 17.02 -12.95
CA GLY A 243 0.80 16.89 -11.50
C GLY A 243 -0.55 17.09 -10.81
N ASN A 244 -1.63 17.37 -11.54
CA ASN A 244 -2.97 17.51 -10.96
C ASN A 244 -3.43 16.21 -10.27
N ASP A 245 -4.16 16.35 -9.16
CA ASP A 245 -4.62 15.23 -8.35
C ASP A 245 -5.44 14.22 -9.16
N ILE A 246 -6.29 14.68 -10.08
CA ILE A 246 -7.11 13.79 -10.91
C ILE A 246 -6.26 12.81 -11.73
N TYR A 247 -5.13 13.26 -12.29
CA TYR A 247 -4.25 12.42 -13.12
C TYR A 247 -3.35 11.55 -12.25
N MET A 248 -2.86 12.09 -11.13
CA MET A 248 -2.12 11.32 -10.14
C MET A 248 -2.94 10.18 -9.54
N ASN A 249 -4.27 10.34 -9.43
CA ASN A 249 -5.17 9.28 -8.99
C ASN A 249 -5.47 8.24 -10.08
N LEU A 250 -5.42 8.62 -11.36
CA LEU A 250 -5.67 7.69 -12.47
C LEU A 250 -4.44 6.87 -12.85
N CYS A 251 -3.27 7.52 -12.94
CA CYS A 251 -2.01 6.92 -13.37
C CYS A 251 -0.83 7.65 -12.69
N PRO A 252 -0.52 7.29 -11.42
CA PRO A 252 0.45 8.02 -10.60
C PRO A 252 1.88 8.03 -11.16
N PHE A 253 2.23 7.07 -12.02
CA PHE A 253 3.57 6.92 -12.58
C PHE A 253 3.64 7.19 -14.09
N SER A 254 2.63 7.86 -14.67
CA SER A 254 2.59 8.23 -16.09
C SER A 254 3.75 9.11 -16.56
N GLY A 255 4.36 9.88 -15.65
CA GLY A 255 5.39 10.88 -15.99
C GLY A 255 4.85 12.08 -16.78
N GLY A 256 3.52 12.24 -16.88
CA GLY A 256 2.85 13.43 -17.42
C GLY A 256 2.79 13.53 -18.95
N ALA A 257 3.56 12.76 -19.71
CA ALA A 257 3.56 12.80 -21.18
C ALA A 257 2.69 11.69 -21.78
N VAL A 258 1.37 11.77 -21.57
CA VAL A 258 0.40 10.73 -21.97
C VAL A 258 -0.84 11.33 -22.62
N GLU A 259 -1.52 10.56 -23.47
CA GLU A 259 -2.67 11.03 -24.26
C GLU A 259 -4.00 10.33 -23.89
N TYR A 260 -4.01 9.54 -22.80
CA TYR A 260 -5.14 8.67 -22.43
C TYR A 260 -6.49 9.41 -22.26
N TRP A 261 -6.44 10.68 -21.88
CA TRP A 261 -7.59 11.50 -21.51
C TRP A 261 -7.53 12.90 -22.13
N ASP A 262 -6.93 13.02 -23.31
CA ASP A 262 -7.01 14.25 -24.08
C ASP A 262 -8.47 14.64 -24.31
N ILE A 263 -8.79 15.91 -24.07
CA ILE A 263 -10.04 16.51 -24.53
C ILE A 263 -10.05 16.48 -26.06
N LYS A 264 -10.97 15.73 -26.65
CA LYS A 264 -11.17 15.61 -28.10
C LYS A 264 -12.26 16.56 -28.61
N THR A 265 -13.18 17.01 -27.74
CA THR A 265 -14.19 18.02 -28.06
C THR A 265 -14.56 18.89 -26.85
N ALA A 266 -14.83 20.17 -27.10
CA ALA A 266 -15.31 21.14 -26.10
C ALA A 266 -16.84 21.21 -26.01
N ILE A 267 -17.59 20.28 -26.63
CA ILE A 267 -19.06 20.32 -26.68
C ILE A 267 -19.71 20.43 -25.27
N ASP A 268 -19.08 19.80 -24.27
CA ASP A 268 -19.55 19.79 -22.90
C ASP A 268 -19.49 21.17 -22.23
N ALA A 269 -18.65 22.10 -22.73
CA ALA A 269 -18.53 23.46 -22.22
C ALA A 269 -19.85 24.25 -22.28
N ARG A 270 -20.81 23.86 -23.14
CA ARG A 270 -22.15 24.48 -23.21
C ARG A 270 -22.93 24.38 -21.91
N GLN A 271 -22.59 23.43 -21.05
CA GLN A 271 -23.24 23.26 -19.75
C GLN A 271 -22.73 24.23 -18.68
N PHE A 272 -21.62 24.93 -18.93
CA PHE A 272 -20.89 25.75 -17.95
C PHE A 272 -20.99 27.24 -18.32
N PRO A 273 -22.05 27.95 -17.90
CA PRO A 273 -22.32 29.32 -18.34
C PRO A 273 -21.23 30.32 -17.93
N ASN A 274 -20.48 30.00 -16.88
CA ASN A 274 -19.46 30.87 -16.31
C ASN A 274 -18.03 30.52 -16.75
N LEU A 275 -17.82 29.45 -17.53
CA LEU A 275 -16.49 29.08 -18.01
C LEU A 275 -15.98 30.13 -19.00
N LYS A 276 -14.82 30.72 -18.69
CA LYS A 276 -14.18 31.80 -19.47
C LYS A 276 -12.77 31.48 -19.92
N LYS A 277 -12.04 30.64 -19.19
CA LYS A 277 -10.65 30.31 -19.52
C LYS A 277 -10.34 28.83 -19.32
N VAL A 278 -9.53 28.25 -20.19
CA VAL A 278 -8.97 26.90 -20.05
C VAL A 278 -7.48 26.92 -20.35
N THR A 279 -6.68 26.30 -19.48
CA THR A 279 -5.26 26.04 -19.73
C THR A 279 -5.10 24.54 -19.99
N LEU A 280 -4.57 24.19 -21.16
CA LEU A 280 -4.64 22.84 -21.73
C LEU A 280 -3.26 22.19 -21.79
N CYS A 281 -3.19 20.95 -21.31
CA CYS A 281 -2.04 20.07 -21.42
C CYS A 281 -2.43 18.74 -22.10
N TYR A 282 -3.68 18.30 -21.88
CA TYR A 282 -4.28 17.09 -22.42
C TYR A 282 -5.51 17.46 -23.25
N ALA A 283 -5.28 17.91 -24.49
CA ALA A 283 -6.33 18.25 -25.45
C ALA A 283 -5.81 18.16 -26.89
N THR A 284 -6.70 18.02 -27.87
CA THR A 284 -6.34 18.14 -29.28
C THR A 284 -6.51 19.55 -29.81
N ASP A 285 -5.87 19.84 -30.95
CA ASP A 285 -6.04 21.08 -31.70
C ASP A 285 -7.51 21.35 -32.08
N GLU A 286 -8.30 20.30 -32.32
CA GLU A 286 -9.73 20.43 -32.59
C GLU A 286 -10.47 20.97 -31.36
N ALA A 287 -10.27 20.37 -30.19
CA ALA A 287 -10.89 20.82 -28.95
C ALA A 287 -10.47 22.26 -28.61
N TYR A 288 -9.20 22.60 -28.79
CA TYR A 288 -8.68 23.96 -28.61
C TYR A 288 -9.48 24.98 -29.45
N LYS A 289 -9.64 24.70 -30.75
CA LYS A 289 -10.41 25.58 -31.67
C LYS A 289 -11.88 25.67 -31.28
N GLU A 290 -12.47 24.58 -30.80
CA GLU A 290 -13.86 24.59 -30.33
C GLU A 290 -14.05 25.52 -29.12
N PHE A 291 -13.10 25.53 -28.16
CA PHE A 291 -13.14 26.49 -27.05
C PHE A 291 -13.10 27.94 -27.53
N GLU A 292 -12.17 28.29 -28.44
CA GLU A 292 -12.07 29.64 -28.99
C GLU A 292 -13.36 30.06 -29.73
N GLN A 293 -13.96 29.15 -30.51
CA GLN A 293 -15.23 29.41 -31.21
C GLN A 293 -16.40 29.64 -30.25
N MET A 294 -16.33 29.08 -29.04
CA MET A 294 -17.31 29.30 -27.97
C MET A 294 -17.04 30.59 -27.16
N GLY A 295 -15.99 31.35 -27.51
CA GLY A 295 -15.60 32.57 -26.80
C GLY A 295 -14.96 32.29 -25.43
N ILE A 296 -14.38 31.11 -25.25
CA ILE A 296 -13.60 30.72 -24.08
C ILE A 296 -12.13 30.93 -24.42
N GLU A 297 -11.41 31.65 -23.57
CA GLU A 297 -9.95 31.83 -23.71
C GLU A 297 -9.27 30.47 -23.52
N ALA A 298 -8.55 29.99 -24.53
CA ALA A 298 -7.77 28.77 -24.47
C ALA A 298 -6.28 29.09 -24.58
N GLU A 299 -5.45 28.41 -23.79
CA GLU A 299 -4.00 28.47 -23.90
C GLU A 299 -3.41 27.08 -23.65
N TRP A 300 -2.28 26.77 -24.29
CA TRP A 300 -1.48 25.59 -23.97
C TRP A 300 -0.61 25.87 -22.75
N LEU A 301 -0.40 24.85 -21.92
CA LEU A 301 0.52 24.89 -20.79
C LEU A 301 2.00 25.01 -21.24
#